data_AF-A0A2E9MG65-F1
#
_entry.id   AF-A0A2E9MG65-F1
#
_cell.length_a   1.000
_cell.length_b   1.000
_cell.length_c   1.000
_cell.angle_alpha   90.00
_cell.angle_beta   90.00
_cell.angle_gamma   90.00
#
_symmetry.space_group_name_H-M   'P 1'
#
loop_
_entity.id
_entity.type
_entity.pdbx_description
1 polymer ?
#
loop_
_entity_poly.entity_id
_entity_poly.type
_entity_poly.pdbx_seq_one_letter_code
_entity_poly.pdbx_strand_id
1 'polypeptide(L)'
;MAVNSGKCGNARIAFIGIASAAFRDTGVEGALAGASLDEESVGPAVAGAADGKELLEDSFAGEDYRRQLARVYARRAVLAAVANT
;
A
#
# COMPACT_ATOMS: atom_id res chain seq x y z
N MET A 1 -0.06 2.86 -12.33
CA MET A 1 1.36 2.75 -11.96
C MET A 1 2.17 2.71 -13.23
N ALA A 2 3.40 3.21 -13.24
CA ALA A 2 4.32 3.12 -14.37
C ALA A 2 5.49 2.19 -14.02
N VAL A 3 5.81 1.25 -14.89
CA VAL A 3 6.88 0.26 -14.71
C VAL A 3 7.98 0.51 -15.75
N ASN A 4 9.21 0.70 -15.28
CA ASN A 4 10.39 0.94 -16.11
C ASN A 4 11.42 -0.15 -15.82
N SER A 5 11.63 -1.09 -16.75
CA SER A 5 12.59 -2.19 -16.60
C SER A 5 12.44 -2.98 -15.29
N GLY A 6 11.20 -3.30 -14.91
CA GLY A 6 10.89 -4.04 -13.67
C GLY A 6 10.94 -3.21 -12.39
N LYS A 7 11.17 -1.90 -12.49
CA LYS A 7 11.17 -0.96 -11.36
C LYS A 7 9.97 -0.03 -11.40
N CYS A 8 9.58 0.49 -10.25
CA CYS A 8 8.54 1.50 -10.16
C CYS A 8 9.05 2.85 -10.68
N GLY A 9 8.48 3.32 -11.79
CA GLY A 9 8.66 4.70 -12.25
C GLY A 9 7.75 5.67 -11.51
N ASN A 10 6.50 5.30 -11.29
CA ASN A 10 5.52 6.11 -10.56
C ASN A 10 4.37 5.25 -10.00
N ALA A 11 4.03 5.41 -8.73
CA ALA A 11 2.88 4.78 -8.09
C ALA A 11 1.97 5.83 -7.43
N ARG A 12 0.67 5.55 -7.44
CA ARG A 12 -0.34 6.27 -6.66
C ARG A 12 -1.07 5.27 -5.79
N ILE A 13 -0.97 5.41 -4.48
CA ILE A 13 -1.51 4.45 -3.51
C ILE A 13 -2.53 5.18 -2.66
N ALA A 14 -3.74 4.63 -2.57
CA ALA A 14 -4.81 5.18 -1.77
C ALA A 14 -5.60 4.06 -1.08
N PHE A 15 -6.08 4.35 0.12
CA PHE A 15 -6.93 3.45 0.90
C PHE A 15 -8.30 4.08 1.08
N ILE A 16 -9.31 3.20 1.11
CA ILE A 16 -10.71 3.54 1.38
C ILE A 16 -11.25 2.54 2.42
N GLY A 17 -12.28 2.94 3.17
CA GLY A 17 -13.02 2.04 4.08
C GLY A 17 -12.31 1.65 5.38
N ILE A 18 -11.08 2.10 5.60
CA ILE A 18 -10.32 1.83 6.84
C ILE A 18 -10.11 3.07 7.72
N ALA A 19 -10.50 4.25 7.25
CA ALA A 19 -10.41 5.52 7.97
C ALA A 19 -11.70 6.34 7.75
N SER A 20 -11.84 7.47 8.44
CA SER A 20 -12.99 8.38 8.32
C SER A 20 -13.17 8.98 6.92
N ALA A 21 -12.09 9.01 6.12
CA ALA A 21 -12.11 9.41 4.73
C ALA A 21 -11.07 8.61 3.90
N ALA A 22 -11.24 8.61 2.59
CA ALA A 22 -10.22 8.11 1.67
C ALA A 22 -8.94 8.92 1.86
N PHE A 23 -7.79 8.24 1.85
CA PHE A 23 -6.50 8.91 1.94
C PHE A 23 -5.50 8.34 0.95
N ARG A 24 -4.60 9.21 0.52
CA ARG A 24 -3.43 8.84 -0.26
C ARG A 24 -2.27 8.50 0.68
N ASP A 25 -1.62 7.38 0.44
CA ASP A 25 -0.50 6.89 1.23
C ASP A 25 0.81 7.25 0.52
N THR A 26 1.29 8.46 0.77
CA THR A 26 2.53 8.96 0.21
C THR A 26 3.77 8.26 0.78
N GLY A 27 3.66 7.60 1.94
CA GLY A 27 4.74 6.83 2.54
C GLY A 27 5.05 5.60 1.68
N VAL A 28 4.02 4.82 1.35
CA VAL A 28 4.15 3.67 0.44
C VAL A 28 4.57 4.11 -0.97
N GLU A 29 4.02 5.21 -1.48
CA GLU A 29 4.44 5.73 -2.79
C GLU A 29 5.94 6.08 -2.83
N GLY A 30 6.45 6.72 -1.78
CA GLY A 30 7.87 7.03 -1.65
C GLY A 30 8.73 5.79 -1.55
N ALA A 31 8.30 4.78 -0.77
CA ALA A 31 9.02 3.52 -0.62
C ALA A 31 9.06 2.70 -1.92
N LEU A 32 8.03 2.79 -2.77
CA LEU A 32 8.01 2.11 -4.05
C LEU A 32 8.86 2.81 -5.11
N ALA A 33 9.06 4.13 -5.04
CA ALA A 33 9.76 4.87 -6.08
C ALA A 33 11.17 4.31 -6.36
N GLY A 34 11.41 3.83 -7.58
CA GLY A 34 12.67 3.21 -7.98
C GLY A 34 12.93 1.80 -7.43
N ALA A 35 12.06 1.27 -6.58
CA ALA A 35 12.15 -0.10 -6.07
C ALA A 35 11.85 -1.12 -7.17
N SER A 36 12.42 -2.32 -7.05
CA SER A 36 12.01 -3.48 -7.84
C SER A 36 10.56 -3.86 -7.49
N LEU A 37 9.81 -4.30 -8.49
CA LEU A 37 8.39 -4.63 -8.37
C LEU A 37 8.14 -6.14 -8.32
N ASP A 38 9.00 -6.85 -7.58
CA ASP A 38 8.90 -8.28 -7.31
C ASP A 38 8.41 -8.56 -5.88
N GLU A 39 8.14 -9.84 -5.61
CA GLU A 39 7.50 -10.27 -4.36
C GLU A 39 8.35 -9.98 -3.11
N GLU A 40 9.67 -10.06 -3.25
CA GLU A 40 10.63 -9.82 -2.18
C GLU A 40 10.75 -8.32 -1.87
N SER A 41 10.66 -7.46 -2.88
CA SER A 41 10.85 -6.01 -2.76
C SER A 41 9.58 -5.27 -2.37
N VAL A 42 8.40 -5.74 -2.80
CA VAL A 42 7.12 -5.07 -2.51
C VAL A 42 6.74 -5.18 -1.04
N GLY A 43 7.01 -6.32 -0.39
CA GLY A 43 6.69 -6.55 1.03
C GLY A 43 7.26 -5.45 1.96
N PRO A 44 8.58 -5.23 1.96
CA PRO A 44 9.22 -4.15 2.72
C PRO A 44 8.69 -2.76 2.35
N ALA A 45 8.45 -2.49 1.05
CA ALA A 45 7.97 -1.19 0.60
C ALA A 45 6.57 -0.82 1.12
N VAL A 46 5.70 -1.81 1.36
CA VAL A 46 4.35 -1.59 1.88
C VAL A 46 4.22 -1.81 3.40
N ALA A 47 5.33 -2.09 4.10
CA ALA A 47 5.30 -2.38 5.53
C ALA A 47 4.76 -1.20 6.37
N GLY A 48 5.00 0.03 5.91
CA GLY A 48 4.48 1.26 6.52
C GLY A 48 3.09 1.68 6.02
N ALA A 49 2.33 0.78 5.39
CA ALA A 49 0.99 1.10 4.91
C ALA A 49 0.10 1.62 6.06
N ALA A 50 -0.53 2.77 5.80
CA ALA A 50 -1.36 3.52 6.73
C ALA A 50 -0.65 4.05 7.99
N ASP A 51 0.68 4.15 7.99
CA ASP A 51 1.42 4.76 9.10
C ASP A 51 1.02 6.23 9.30
N GLY A 52 0.84 6.61 10.56
CA GLY A 52 0.38 7.95 10.94
C GLY A 52 -1.07 8.28 10.55
N LYS A 53 -1.87 7.28 10.16
CA LYS A 53 -3.31 7.42 9.93
C LYS A 53 -4.11 6.91 11.12
N GLU A 54 -5.15 7.65 11.47
CA GLU A 54 -6.21 7.21 12.38
C GLU A 54 -7.13 6.26 11.61
N LEU A 55 -7.17 5.00 12.05
CA LEU A 55 -8.00 3.98 11.44
C LEU A 55 -9.28 3.78 12.24
N LEU A 56 -10.31 3.27 11.58
CA LEU A 56 -11.57 2.94 12.22
C LEU A 56 -11.39 1.74 13.16
N GLU A 57 -12.12 1.77 14.27
CA GLU A 57 -12.28 0.67 15.20
C GLU A 57 -13.78 0.48 15.49
N ASP A 58 -14.24 -0.76 15.47
CA ASP A 58 -15.60 -1.14 15.82
C ASP A 58 -15.66 -2.56 16.41
N SER A 59 -16.86 -3.03 16.74
CA SER A 59 -17.09 -4.36 17.32
C SER A 59 -16.63 -5.53 16.42
N PHE A 60 -16.35 -5.30 15.13
CA PHE A 60 -15.91 -6.31 14.19
C PHE A 60 -14.39 -6.29 13.97
N ALA A 61 -13.76 -5.12 14.07
CA ALA A 61 -12.35 -4.94 13.75
C ALA A 61 -11.72 -3.75 14.49
N GLY A 62 -10.67 -4.04 15.26
CA GLY A 62 -9.79 -3.04 15.87
C GLY A 62 -8.85 -2.36 14.88
N GLU A 63 -8.26 -1.24 15.30
CA GLU A 63 -7.33 -0.44 14.50
C GLU A 63 -6.12 -1.27 14.00
N ASP A 64 -5.47 -2.04 14.89
CA ASP A 64 -4.30 -2.84 14.54
C ASP A 64 -4.60 -3.88 13.45
N TYR A 65 -5.79 -4.47 13.50
CA TYR A 65 -6.24 -5.41 12.49
C TYR A 65 -6.41 -4.72 11.14
N ARG A 66 -7.02 -3.53 11.09
CA ARG A 66 -7.15 -2.75 9.84
C ARG A 66 -5.79 -2.30 9.31
N ARG A 67 -4.85 -1.95 10.19
CA ARG A 67 -3.47 -1.60 9.83
C ARG A 67 -2.75 -2.79 9.20
N GLN A 68 -2.92 -4.00 9.76
CA GLN A 68 -2.40 -5.22 9.15
C GLN A 68 -3.03 -5.49 7.78
N LEU A 69 -4.35 -5.32 7.64
CA LEU A 69 -5.02 -5.47 6.35
C LEU A 69 -4.52 -4.45 5.32
N ALA A 70 -4.26 -3.20 5.72
CA ALA A 70 -3.70 -2.19 4.83
C ALA A 70 -2.39 -2.67 4.19
N ARG A 71 -1.48 -3.26 4.97
CA ARG A 71 -0.21 -3.86 4.47
C ARG A 71 -0.46 -4.99 3.48
N VAL A 72 -1.36 -5.93 3.82
CA VAL A 72 -1.68 -7.08 2.96
C VAL A 72 -2.29 -6.64 1.64
N TYR A 73 -3.27 -5.72 1.67
CA TYR A 73 -3.94 -5.25 0.47
C TYR A 73 -3.07 -4.32 -0.37
N ALA A 74 -2.20 -3.51 0.24
CA ALA A 74 -1.20 -2.75 -0.50
C ALA A 74 -0.29 -3.66 -1.31
N ARG A 75 0.27 -4.71 -0.69
CA ARG A 75 1.10 -5.71 -1.37
C ARG A 75 0.37 -6.32 -2.56
N ARG A 76 -0.85 -6.83 -2.32
CA ARG A 76 -1.68 -7.46 -3.37
C ARG A 76 -2.01 -6.50 -4.50
N ALA A 77 -2.40 -5.27 -4.18
CA ALA A 77 -2.76 -4.26 -5.17
C ALA A 77 -1.56 -3.83 -6.02
N VAL A 78 -0.38 -3.69 -5.41
CA VAL A 78 0.86 -3.38 -6.15
C VAL A 78 1.17 -4.49 -7.13
N LEU A 79 1.27 -5.75 -6.69
CA LEU A 79 1.60 -6.88 -7.57
C LEU A 79 0.56 -7.07 -8.69
N ALA A 80 -0.72 -6.90 -8.38
CA ALA A 80 -1.78 -6.92 -9.39
C ALA A 80 -1.64 -5.75 -10.38
N ALA A 81 -1.22 -4.57 -9.93
CA ALA A 81 -0.96 -3.45 -10.84
C ALA A 81 0.25 -3.72 -11.74
N VAL A 82 1.31 -4.39 -11.25
CA VAL A 82 2.46 -4.80 -12.08
C VAL A 82 2.04 -5.75 -13.18
N ALA A 83 1.13 -6.69 -12.89
CA ALA A 83 0.65 -7.65 -13.88
C ALA A 83 -0.22 -7.04 -14.99
N ASN A 84 -0.67 -5.79 -14.82
CA ASN A 84 -1.57 -5.10 -15.75
C ASN A 84 -0.90 -3.93 -16.50
N THR A 85 0.42 -3.80 -16.42
CA THR A 85 1.22 -2.76 -17.10
C THR A 85 2.12 -3.36 -18.16
#